data_AF-A0A8J3WXZ7-F1
#
_entry.id   AF-A0A8J3WXZ7-F1
#
_cell.length_a   1.000
_cell.length_b   1.000
_cell.length_c   1.000
_cell.angle_alpha   90.00
_cell.angle_beta   90.00
_cell.angle_gamma   90.00
#
_symmetry.space_group_name_H-M   'P 1'
#
loop_
_entity.id
_entity.type
_entity.pdbx_description
1 polymer ?
#
loop_
_entity_poly.entity_id
_entity_poly.type
_entity_poly.pdbx_seq_one_letter_code
_entity_poly.pdbx_strand_id
1 'polypeptide(L)'
;MNIARWSPLNGRARAELAYVAVSLPVAVAGFFYAWLTTVGGIVLGLVSFGPVLLAGALTGAWRLGAVHRWLAARLLGVMVTAFEGVPRRPGVGGWITSNLRDVAAWRTLIYLLLKGPLGIAEAMAALTTWGYGLAYLSHPLWRPAGPSPTEADGYPILIGDLPFDGWLRPFLNPVLGAAMLLAAPWAVRAVLLLDMALLRALLGPTASARRIRHLEETRTYAVEESAERLRRIERDLHDGAQVRLVTLAMHLGAAKERLAELPEVDPALEGLISGAHQNAKDALVELRSLVRGIHPPILDSGLEAALTTLAACGSVPYAFGSPCPSGPRR
;
A
#
# COMPACT_ATOMS: atom_id res chain seq x y z
N MET A 1 -10.78 -21.31 12.49
CA MET A 1 -9.66 -21.19 13.46
C MET A 1 -9.45 -22.56 14.07
N ASN A 2 -8.42 -23.31 13.64
CA ASN A 2 -8.35 -24.76 13.82
C ASN A 2 -7.44 -25.14 15.01
N ILE A 3 -8.01 -25.85 15.99
CA ILE A 3 -7.45 -26.16 17.32
C ILE A 3 -6.49 -27.37 17.26
N ALA A 4 -5.94 -27.71 16.09
CA ALA A 4 -5.03 -28.85 15.89
C ALA A 4 -3.52 -28.46 15.81
N ARG A 5 -3.16 -27.21 16.13
CA ARG A 5 -1.79 -26.64 15.99
C ARG A 5 -0.96 -26.61 17.29
N TRP A 6 -1.28 -27.44 18.28
CA TRP A 6 -0.74 -27.35 19.65
C TRP A 6 0.41 -28.32 19.97
N SER A 7 1.31 -28.62 19.03
CA SER A 7 2.57 -29.25 19.42
C SER A 7 3.62 -28.17 19.74
N PRO A 8 4.21 -28.18 20.96
CA PRO A 8 5.18 -27.18 21.42
C PRO A 8 6.53 -27.24 20.70
N LEU A 9 6.75 -28.22 19.80
CA LEU A 9 8.04 -28.50 19.15
C LEU A 9 7.99 -28.38 17.61
N ASN A 10 7.16 -27.49 17.06
CA ASN A 10 7.14 -27.23 15.61
C ASN A 10 8.15 -26.14 15.19
N GLY A 11 8.55 -26.14 13.92
CA GLY A 11 9.39 -25.08 13.33
C GLY A 11 8.85 -23.65 13.53
N ARG A 12 7.54 -23.50 13.79
CA ARG A 12 6.91 -22.22 14.16
C ARG A 12 7.34 -21.69 15.53
N ALA A 13 7.50 -22.55 16.54
CA ALA A 13 7.93 -22.09 17.87
C ALA A 13 9.36 -21.52 17.83
N ARG A 14 10.24 -22.14 17.05
CA ARG A 14 11.59 -21.61 16.78
C ARG A 14 11.55 -20.27 16.05
N ALA A 15 10.65 -20.12 15.09
CA ALA A 15 10.47 -18.87 14.36
C ALA A 15 9.88 -17.75 15.25
N GLU A 16 8.95 -18.08 16.15
CA GLU A 16 8.40 -17.16 17.15
C GLU A 16 9.49 -16.68 18.13
N LEU A 17 10.34 -17.59 18.64
CA LEU A 17 11.47 -17.23 19.51
C LEU A 17 12.52 -16.40 18.78
N ALA A 18 12.88 -16.77 17.53
CA ALA A 18 13.80 -15.99 16.72
C ALA A 18 13.24 -14.60 16.42
N TYR A 19 11.93 -14.49 16.19
CA TYR A 19 11.26 -13.21 16.02
C TYR A 19 11.39 -12.35 17.28
N VAL A 20 11.06 -12.86 18.47
CA VAL A 20 11.19 -12.10 19.72
C VAL A 20 12.63 -11.68 20.00
N ALA A 21 13.60 -12.58 19.78
CA ALA A 21 15.01 -12.30 20.02
C ALA A 21 15.57 -11.19 19.09
N VAL A 22 15.16 -11.19 17.82
CA VAL A 22 15.62 -10.21 16.83
C VAL A 22 14.79 -8.93 16.85
N SER A 23 13.49 -9.02 17.15
CA SER A 23 12.58 -7.87 17.19
C SER A 23 12.87 -6.98 18.39
N LEU A 24 13.28 -7.52 19.54
CA LEU A 24 13.56 -6.76 20.76
C LEU A 24 14.60 -5.64 20.57
N PRO A 25 15.85 -5.90 20.13
CA PRO A 25 16.85 -4.84 19.96
C PRO A 25 16.40 -3.80 18.93
N VAL A 26 15.70 -4.24 17.88
CA VAL A 26 15.18 -3.35 16.83
C VAL A 26 14.02 -2.48 17.36
N ALA A 27 13.15 -3.04 18.21
CA ALA A 27 12.06 -2.35 18.86
C ALA A 27 12.58 -1.31 19.86
N VAL A 28 13.58 -1.67 20.67
CA VAL A 28 14.23 -0.77 21.63
C VAL A 28 14.92 0.38 20.89
N ALA A 29 15.74 0.07 19.88
CA ALA A 29 16.40 1.09 19.07
C ALA A 29 15.38 2.01 18.37
N GLY A 30 14.31 1.43 17.81
CA GLY A 30 13.23 2.16 17.16
C GLY A 30 12.44 3.05 18.12
N PHE A 31 12.21 2.59 19.35
CA PHE A 31 11.58 3.37 20.41
C PHE A 31 12.42 4.57 20.82
N PHE A 32 13.71 4.36 21.14
CA PHE A 32 14.59 5.47 21.52
C PHE A 32 14.76 6.47 20.38
N TYR A 33 14.84 5.99 19.13
CA TYR A 33 14.84 6.86 17.96
C TYR A 33 13.56 7.70 17.89
N ALA A 34 12.38 7.06 17.98
CA ALA A 34 11.10 7.76 17.91
C ALA A 34 10.91 8.74 19.07
N TRP A 35 11.31 8.36 20.28
CA TRP A 35 11.24 9.21 21.47
C TRP A 35 12.18 10.41 21.35
N LEU A 36 13.47 10.18 21.05
CA LEU A 36 14.47 11.25 20.93
C LEU A 36 14.10 12.24 19.81
N THR A 37 13.61 11.74 18.68
CA THR A 37 13.22 12.60 17.57
C THR A 37 11.92 13.36 17.83
N THR A 38 10.98 12.79 18.59
CA THR A 38 9.75 13.49 18.97
C THR A 38 10.04 14.58 20.00
N VAL A 39 10.77 14.24 21.07
CA VAL A 39 11.19 15.19 22.11
C VAL A 39 12.08 16.27 21.51
N GLY A 40 13.11 15.87 20.75
CA GLY A 40 14.01 16.78 20.05
C GLY A 40 13.28 17.67 19.05
N GLY A 41 12.32 17.12 18.29
CA GLY A 41 11.48 17.88 17.37
C GLY A 41 10.58 18.91 18.06
N ILE A 42 10.03 18.58 19.24
CA ILE A 42 9.24 19.50 20.05
C ILE A 42 10.13 20.62 20.61
N VAL A 43 11.27 20.27 21.23
CA VAL A 43 12.21 21.22 21.83
C VAL A 43 12.81 22.14 20.77
N LEU A 44 13.29 21.58 19.66
CA LEU A 44 13.83 22.35 18.55
C LEU A 44 12.76 22.99 17.69
N GLY A 45 11.48 22.66 17.89
CA GLY A 45 10.35 23.33 17.24
C GLY A 45 10.21 24.79 17.66
N LEU A 46 10.76 25.16 18.82
CA LEU A 46 10.94 26.56 19.23
C LEU A 46 11.98 27.30 18.35
N VAL A 47 12.78 26.56 17.58
CA VAL A 47 13.79 27.09 16.67
C VAL A 47 13.39 26.74 15.23
N SER A 48 13.80 27.53 14.24
CA SER A 48 13.45 27.29 12.82
C SER A 48 13.93 25.94 12.24
N PHE A 49 14.72 25.15 12.99
CA PHE A 49 15.25 23.85 12.57
C PHE A 49 14.35 22.65 12.90
N GLY A 50 13.35 22.81 13.78
CA GLY A 50 12.43 21.72 14.18
C GLY A 50 11.79 20.95 13.00
N PRO A 51 11.25 21.61 11.97
CA PRO A 51 10.63 20.94 10.82
C PRO A 51 11.59 20.05 10.02
N VAL A 52 12.87 20.43 9.88
CA VAL A 52 13.88 19.64 9.16
C VAL A 52 14.17 18.35 9.92
N LEU A 53 14.39 18.46 11.23
CA LEU A 53 14.69 17.32 12.09
C LEU A 53 13.48 16.37 12.16
N LEU A 54 12.27 16.91 12.26
CA LEU A 54 11.03 16.13 12.27
C LEU A 54 10.79 15.41 10.92
N ALA A 55 11.04 16.07 9.79
CA ALA A 55 10.96 15.40 8.48
C ALA A 55 11.99 14.26 8.34
N GLY A 56 13.19 14.45 8.90
CA GLY A 56 14.22 13.42 8.98
C GLY A 56 13.79 12.25 9.87
N ALA A 57 13.21 12.57 11.02
CA ALA A 57 12.64 11.62 11.96
C ALA A 57 11.58 10.72 11.32
N LEU A 58 10.63 11.34 10.63
CA LEU A 58 9.56 10.65 9.91
C LEU A 58 10.11 9.73 8.81
N THR A 59 11.14 10.17 8.10
CA THR A 59 11.83 9.36 7.08
C THR A 59 12.51 8.14 7.70
N GLY A 60 13.24 8.30 8.81
CA GLY A 60 13.89 7.18 9.48
C GLY A 60 12.90 6.25 10.17
N ALA A 61 11.82 6.78 10.75
CA ALA A 61 10.73 6.00 11.31
C ALA A 61 10.10 5.08 10.24
N TRP A 62 9.85 5.62 9.04
CA TRP A 62 9.34 4.84 7.91
C TRP A 62 10.28 3.70 7.50
N ARG A 63 11.60 3.93 7.48
CA ARG A 63 12.61 2.89 7.20
C ARG A 63 12.63 1.81 8.28
N LEU A 64 12.55 2.19 9.56
CA LEU A 64 12.48 1.25 10.68
C LEU A 64 11.18 0.43 10.66
N GLY A 65 10.07 1.03 10.25
CA GLY A 65 8.81 0.32 10.01
C GLY A 65 8.93 -0.73 8.91
N ALA A 66 9.70 -0.44 7.85
CA ALA A 66 9.99 -1.42 6.79
C ALA A 66 10.78 -2.63 7.31
N VAL A 67 11.74 -2.41 8.22
CA VAL A 67 12.48 -3.51 8.88
C VAL A 67 11.55 -4.41 9.68
N HIS A 68 10.61 -3.85 10.46
CA HIS A 68 9.63 -4.64 11.21
C HIS A 68 8.70 -5.44 10.30
N ARG A 69 8.25 -4.87 9.17
CA ARG A 69 7.48 -5.61 8.16
C ARG A 69 8.28 -6.75 7.54
N TRP A 70 9.56 -6.51 7.25
CA TRP A 70 10.45 -7.53 6.71
C TRP A 70 10.68 -8.68 7.71
N LEU A 71 10.89 -8.37 8.99
CA LEU A 71 11.01 -9.38 10.06
C LEU A 71 9.73 -10.21 10.19
N ALA A 72 8.56 -9.56 10.21
CA ALA A 72 7.27 -10.24 10.28
C ALA A 72 7.02 -11.13 9.05
N ALA A 73 7.38 -10.66 7.85
CA ALA A 73 7.29 -11.45 6.63
C ALA A 73 8.24 -12.66 6.65
N ARG A 74 9.49 -12.46 7.05
CA ARG A 74 10.54 -13.49 6.97
C ARG A 74 10.41 -14.57 8.05
N LEU A 75 10.05 -14.18 9.27
CA LEU A 75 10.04 -15.08 10.43
C LEU A 75 8.62 -15.60 10.74
N LEU A 76 7.58 -14.77 10.59
CA LEU A 76 6.20 -15.15 10.91
C LEU A 76 5.37 -15.49 9.66
N GLY A 77 5.87 -15.21 8.46
CA GLY A 77 5.13 -15.41 7.21
C GLY A 77 3.96 -14.44 7.02
N VAL A 78 3.91 -13.34 7.78
CA VAL A 78 2.82 -12.36 7.73
C VAL A 78 3.21 -11.23 6.80
N MET A 79 2.65 -11.22 5.60
CA MET A 79 2.82 -10.13 4.65
C MET A 79 1.90 -8.96 5.00
N VAL A 80 2.50 -7.82 5.35
CA VAL A 80 1.79 -6.55 5.53
C VAL A 80 2.22 -5.61 4.43
N THR A 81 1.32 -5.33 3.49
CA THR A 81 1.55 -4.41 2.38
C THR A 81 1.85 -3.02 2.91
N ALA A 82 2.98 -2.43 2.51
CA ALA A 82 3.36 -1.08 2.89
C ALA A 82 2.38 -0.06 2.33
N PHE A 83 2.11 1.00 3.08
CA PHE A 83 1.41 2.17 2.58
C PHE A 83 2.32 2.93 1.60
N GLU A 84 1.81 3.29 0.43
CA GLU A 84 2.49 4.16 -0.53
C GLU A 84 2.47 5.59 0.00
N GLY A 85 3.65 6.09 0.40
CA GLY A 85 3.81 7.46 0.91
C GLY A 85 3.60 8.51 -0.19
N VAL A 86 3.39 9.76 0.24
CA VAL A 86 3.24 10.90 -0.69
C VAL A 86 4.51 11.01 -1.56
N PRO A 87 4.40 11.14 -2.89
CA PRO A 87 5.57 11.29 -3.76
C PRO A 87 6.43 12.49 -3.31
N ARG A 88 7.72 12.25 -3.10
CA ARG A 88 8.65 13.25 -2.58
C ARG A 88 8.89 14.33 -3.61
N ARG A 89 8.60 15.58 -3.24
CA ARG A 89 8.91 16.75 -4.08
C ARG A 89 10.40 17.08 -4.00
N PRO A 90 11.04 17.47 -5.13
CA PRO A 90 12.45 17.88 -5.13
C PRO A 90 12.68 19.14 -4.28
N GLY A 91 13.87 19.24 -3.68
CA GLY A 91 14.28 20.36 -2.82
C GLY A 91 13.98 20.18 -1.33
N VAL A 92 14.72 20.88 -0.46
CA VAL A 92 14.64 20.73 1.01
C VAL A 92 13.24 21.09 1.54
N GLY A 93 12.65 22.20 1.10
CA GLY A 93 11.29 22.58 1.51
C GLY A 93 10.20 21.62 1.02
N GLY A 94 10.36 21.09 -0.20
CA GLY A 94 9.48 20.06 -0.75
C GLY A 94 9.55 18.75 0.03
N TRP A 95 10.75 18.36 0.44
CA TRP A 95 10.99 17.19 1.30
C TRP A 95 10.37 17.35 2.70
N ILE A 96 10.54 18.51 3.35
CA ILE A 96 9.93 18.78 4.66
C ILE A 96 8.41 18.69 4.57
N THR A 97 7.82 19.43 3.62
CA THR A 97 6.35 19.51 3.50
C THR A 97 5.70 18.19 3.11
N SER A 98 6.34 17.39 2.25
CA SER A 98 5.85 16.05 1.89
C SER A 98 5.89 15.08 3.06
N ASN A 99 6.98 15.05 3.83
CA ASN A 99 7.09 14.18 5.01
C ASN A 99 6.12 14.57 6.12
N LEU A 100 5.96 15.88 6.42
CA LEU A 100 5.05 16.32 7.47
C LEU A 100 3.59 16.01 7.16
N ARG A 101 3.22 15.96 5.88
CA ARG A 101 1.87 15.58 5.42
C ARG A 101 1.68 14.08 5.25
N ASP A 102 2.74 13.29 5.38
CA ASP A 102 2.66 11.84 5.20
C ASP A 102 2.09 11.15 6.45
N VAL A 103 0.79 10.84 6.39
CA VAL A 103 0.06 10.12 7.44
C VAL A 103 0.70 8.75 7.74
N ALA A 104 1.33 8.11 6.76
CA ALA A 104 1.97 6.82 6.95
C ALA A 104 3.22 6.91 7.81
N ALA A 105 4.01 7.96 7.62
CA ALA A 105 5.19 8.20 8.42
C ALA A 105 4.81 8.48 9.88
N TRP A 106 3.76 9.27 10.12
CA TRP A 106 3.23 9.52 11.47
C TRP A 106 2.70 8.26 12.15
N ARG A 107 1.94 7.43 11.43
CA ARG A 107 1.47 6.14 11.97
C ARG A 107 2.62 5.20 12.30
N THR A 108 3.68 5.22 11.49
CA THR A 108 4.88 4.43 11.75
C THR A 108 5.64 4.96 12.98
N LEU A 109 5.68 6.27 13.19
CA LEU A 109 6.25 6.87 14.39
C LEU A 109 5.48 6.44 15.65
N ILE A 110 4.14 6.52 15.63
CA ILE A 110 3.29 6.04 16.73
C ILE A 110 3.51 4.54 16.97
N TYR A 111 3.64 3.75 15.90
CA TYR A 111 3.95 2.32 16.02
C TYR A 111 5.27 2.10 16.75
N LEU A 112 6.34 2.82 16.42
CA LEU A 112 7.63 2.67 17.09
C LEU A 112 7.57 3.07 18.57
N LEU A 113 6.81 4.12 18.89
CA LEU A 113 6.59 4.53 20.29
C LEU A 113 5.83 3.46 21.09
N LEU A 114 4.84 2.79 20.49
CA LEU A 114 4.07 1.73 21.15
C LEU A 114 4.80 0.37 21.15
N LYS A 115 5.61 0.11 20.13
CA LYS A 115 6.35 -1.16 19.97
C LYS A 115 7.47 -1.29 21.01
N GLY A 116 8.05 -0.19 21.49
CA GLY A 116 9.05 -0.21 22.57
C GLY A 116 8.53 -0.88 23.85
N PRO A 117 7.51 -0.30 24.52
CA PRO A 117 6.89 -0.88 25.71
C PRO A 117 6.36 -2.30 25.46
N LEU A 118 5.78 -2.55 24.29
CA LEU A 118 5.28 -3.88 23.93
C LEU A 118 6.41 -4.90 23.79
N GLY A 119 7.54 -4.53 23.17
CA GLY A 119 8.73 -5.37 23.06
C GLY A 119 9.34 -5.70 24.44
N ILE A 120 9.32 -4.75 25.37
CA ILE A 120 9.72 -5.01 26.76
C ILE A 120 8.77 -6.01 27.41
N ALA A 121 7.46 -5.86 27.23
CA ALA A 121 6.47 -6.82 27.73
C ALA A 121 6.66 -8.22 27.11
N GLU A 122 6.98 -8.30 25.81
CA GLU A 122 7.33 -9.56 25.12
C GLU A 122 8.55 -10.22 25.78
N ALA A 123 9.64 -9.47 26.00
CA ALA A 123 10.84 -9.99 26.65
C ALA A 123 10.60 -10.39 28.11
N MET A 124 9.83 -9.60 28.87
CA MET A 124 9.49 -9.94 30.25
C MET A 124 8.61 -11.19 30.32
N ALA A 125 7.65 -11.36 29.42
CA ALA A 125 6.83 -12.56 29.36
C ALA A 125 7.68 -13.79 29.01
N ALA A 126 8.59 -13.67 28.03
CA ALA A 126 9.50 -14.74 27.65
C ALA A 126 10.48 -15.08 28.79
N LEU A 127 11.13 -14.09 29.38
CA LEU A 127 12.09 -14.27 30.47
C LEU A 127 11.41 -14.86 31.72
N THR A 128 10.21 -14.37 32.07
CA THR A 128 9.49 -14.87 33.23
C THR A 128 9.07 -16.32 33.02
N THR A 129 8.47 -16.65 31.89
CA THR A 129 7.95 -18.01 31.67
C THR A 129 9.04 -19.05 31.44
N TRP A 130 10.06 -18.74 30.64
CA TRP A 130 11.18 -19.65 30.37
C TRP A 130 12.21 -19.66 31.50
N GLY A 131 12.58 -18.49 32.01
CA GLY A 131 13.58 -18.32 33.06
C GLY A 131 13.12 -18.91 34.39
N TYR A 132 11.95 -18.49 34.90
CA TYR A 132 11.42 -19.11 36.12
C TYR A 132 11.01 -20.56 35.89
N GLY A 133 10.45 -20.91 34.72
CA GLY A 133 10.12 -22.28 34.39
C GLY A 133 11.32 -23.23 34.50
N LEU A 134 12.47 -22.84 33.94
CA LEU A 134 13.71 -23.61 34.02
C LEU A 134 14.30 -23.61 35.43
N ALA A 135 14.29 -22.47 36.13
CA ALA A 135 14.82 -22.35 37.49
C ALA A 135 14.03 -23.21 38.49
N TYR A 136 12.69 -23.22 38.38
CA TYR A 136 11.82 -24.06 39.20
C TYR A 136 11.95 -25.54 38.85
N LEU A 137 12.15 -25.88 37.57
CA LEU A 137 12.35 -27.26 37.14
C LEU A 137 13.69 -27.82 37.61
N SER A 138 14.77 -27.04 37.51
CA SER A 138 16.09 -27.47 37.96
C SER A 138 16.19 -27.50 39.47
N HIS A 139 15.32 -26.78 40.22
CA HIS A 139 15.36 -26.58 41.68
C HIS A 139 15.81 -27.80 42.51
N PRO A 140 15.37 -29.05 42.23
CA PRO A 140 15.81 -30.23 42.97
C PRO A 140 17.31 -30.56 42.88
N LEU A 141 18.02 -30.13 41.83
CA LEU A 141 19.42 -30.50 41.56
C LEU A 141 20.47 -29.73 42.39
N TRP A 142 20.09 -28.57 42.88
CA TRP A 142 20.95 -27.52 43.46
C TRP A 142 20.42 -27.05 44.82
N ARG A 143 19.25 -27.55 45.24
CA ARG A 143 18.83 -27.46 46.62
C ARG A 143 19.69 -28.40 47.47
N PRO A 144 20.41 -27.90 48.49
CA PRO A 144 21.06 -28.78 49.44
C PRO A 144 20.02 -29.68 50.12
N ALA A 145 20.35 -30.97 50.31
CA ALA A 145 19.45 -31.95 50.95
C ALA A 145 19.19 -31.68 52.45
N GLY A 146 19.75 -30.60 53.00
CA GLY A 146 19.57 -30.18 54.39
C GLY A 146 18.47 -29.12 54.57
N PRO A 147 18.10 -28.81 55.82
CA PRO A 147 17.11 -27.79 56.12
C PRO A 147 17.56 -26.44 55.57
N SER A 148 16.63 -25.73 54.95
CA SER A 148 16.83 -24.37 54.45
C SER A 148 17.02 -23.40 55.62
N PRO A 149 17.81 -22.31 55.48
CA PRO A 149 17.97 -21.31 56.55
C PRO A 149 16.63 -20.71 57.03
N THR A 150 15.61 -20.71 56.17
CA THR A 150 14.24 -20.29 56.50
C THR A 150 13.50 -21.29 57.40
N GLU A 151 13.85 -22.58 57.40
CA GLU A 151 13.39 -23.56 58.40
C GLU A 151 14.07 -23.37 59.76
N ALA A 152 15.23 -22.68 59.82
CA ALA A 152 15.92 -22.37 61.07
C ALA A 152 15.35 -21.12 61.78
N ASP A 153 14.86 -20.14 61.01
CA ASP A 153 14.35 -18.85 61.53
C ASP A 153 12.81 -18.77 61.65
N GLY A 154 12.07 -19.84 61.31
CA GLY A 154 10.68 -20.02 61.74
C GLY A 154 9.63 -19.07 61.16
N TYR A 155 9.89 -18.40 60.04
CA TYR A 155 8.87 -17.61 59.32
C TYR A 155 8.32 -18.36 58.11
N PRO A 156 7.26 -19.18 58.29
CA PRO A 156 6.51 -19.75 57.18
C PRO A 156 5.98 -18.64 56.27
N ILE A 157 6.19 -18.76 54.96
CA ILE A 157 5.40 -17.98 54.00
C ILE A 157 3.99 -18.60 54.06
N LEU A 158 2.99 -17.89 54.56
CA LEU A 158 1.61 -18.40 54.61
C LEU A 158 0.82 -17.97 53.37
N ILE A 159 0.09 -18.92 52.76
CA ILE A 159 -1.03 -18.62 51.86
C ILE A 159 -2.30 -19.04 52.60
N GLY A 160 -3.00 -18.08 53.21
CA GLY A 160 -4.09 -18.38 54.15
C GLY A 160 -3.55 -18.93 55.48
N ASP A 161 -4.18 -19.96 56.07
CA ASP A 161 -3.76 -20.62 57.32
C ASP A 161 -2.82 -21.82 57.10
N LEU A 162 -2.37 -22.04 55.86
CA LEU A 162 -1.51 -23.17 55.51
C LEU A 162 -0.04 -22.72 55.39
N PRO A 163 0.89 -23.33 56.16
CA PRO A 163 2.32 -23.07 56.03
C PRO A 163 2.83 -23.57 54.67
N PHE A 164 3.33 -22.66 53.82
CA PHE A 164 3.82 -22.94 52.45
C PHE A 164 5.26 -23.50 52.41
N ASP A 165 5.82 -23.78 53.59
CA ASP A 165 7.19 -24.18 53.88
C ASP A 165 7.32 -25.68 54.23
N GLY A 166 6.28 -26.48 53.97
CA GLY A 166 6.28 -27.93 54.22
C GLY A 166 7.07 -28.80 53.24
N TRP A 167 7.11 -30.10 53.55
CA TRP A 167 7.74 -31.21 52.79
C TRP A 167 7.29 -31.33 51.32
N LEU A 168 6.14 -30.72 50.96
CA LEU A 168 5.59 -30.74 49.61
C LEU A 168 6.29 -29.75 48.65
N ARG A 169 6.90 -28.68 49.17
CA ARG A 169 7.51 -27.61 48.36
C ARG A 169 8.58 -28.09 47.35
N PRO A 170 9.46 -29.06 47.69
CA PRO A 170 10.39 -29.66 46.72
C PRO A 170 9.71 -30.40 45.56
N PHE A 171 8.50 -30.91 45.74
CA PHE A 171 7.72 -31.57 44.69
C PHE A 171 6.85 -30.59 43.90
N LEU A 172 6.35 -29.53 44.56
CA LEU A 172 5.52 -28.50 43.92
C LEU A 172 6.32 -27.58 43.00
N ASN A 173 7.55 -27.21 43.37
CA ASN A 173 8.42 -26.35 42.55
C ASN A 173 8.65 -26.90 41.13
N PRO A 174 9.13 -28.15 40.92
CA PRO A 174 9.33 -28.68 39.58
C PRO A 174 8.03 -28.87 38.80
N VAL A 175 6.90 -29.16 39.47
CA VAL A 175 5.57 -29.21 38.84
C VAL A 175 5.16 -27.82 38.35
N LEU A 176 5.37 -26.77 39.16
CA LEU A 176 5.09 -25.39 38.78
C LEU A 176 6.01 -24.92 37.65
N GLY A 177 7.30 -25.29 37.69
CA GLY A 177 8.26 -25.01 36.62
C GLY A 177 7.88 -25.68 35.30
N ALA A 178 7.50 -26.96 35.35
CA ALA A 178 6.99 -27.68 34.19
C ALA A 178 5.69 -27.04 33.64
N ALA A 179 4.76 -26.65 34.52
CA ALA A 179 3.54 -25.96 34.12
C ALA A 179 3.83 -24.60 33.46
N MET A 180 4.79 -23.81 33.98
CA MET A 180 5.22 -22.55 33.37
C MET A 180 5.86 -22.77 31.99
N LEU A 181 6.70 -23.79 31.83
CA LEU A 181 7.32 -24.12 30.53
C LEU A 181 6.28 -24.57 29.51
N LEU A 182 5.26 -25.32 29.93
CA LEU A 182 4.14 -25.71 29.07
C LEU A 182 3.25 -24.52 28.70
N ALA A 183 3.07 -23.56 29.61
CA ALA A 183 2.31 -22.34 29.39
C ALA A 183 3.10 -21.28 28.60
N ALA A 184 4.44 -21.35 28.57
CA ALA A 184 5.31 -20.35 27.96
C ALA A 184 4.99 -20.05 26.48
N PRO A 185 4.74 -21.03 25.60
CA PRO A 185 4.35 -20.76 24.22
C PRO A 185 3.03 -19.99 24.11
N TRP A 186 2.09 -20.20 25.05
CA TRP A 186 0.80 -19.50 25.02
C TRP A 186 0.92 -18.07 25.53
N ALA A 187 1.73 -17.85 26.57
CA ALA A 187 2.04 -16.52 27.05
C ALA A 187 2.74 -15.68 25.96
N VAL A 188 3.76 -16.22 25.31
CA VAL A 188 4.46 -15.54 24.20
C VAL A 188 3.50 -15.26 23.05
N ARG A 189 2.65 -16.23 22.67
CA ARG A 189 1.66 -16.04 21.59
C ARG A 189 0.63 -14.97 21.91
N ALA A 190 0.14 -14.89 23.16
CA ALA A 190 -0.83 -13.87 23.54
C ALA A 190 -0.27 -12.45 23.30
N VAL A 191 1.00 -12.22 23.63
CA VAL A 191 1.66 -10.94 23.38
C VAL A 191 1.94 -10.72 21.89
N LEU A 192 2.38 -11.77 21.16
CA LEU A 192 2.58 -11.69 19.72
C LEU A 192 1.27 -11.38 18.95
N LEU A 193 0.11 -11.83 19.45
CA LEU A 193 -1.17 -11.47 18.85
C LEU A 193 -1.46 -9.97 18.97
N LEU A 194 -1.13 -9.37 20.12
CA LEU A 194 -1.22 -7.92 20.32
C LEU A 194 -0.27 -7.16 19.39
N ASP A 195 0.95 -7.65 19.25
CA ASP A 195 1.94 -7.07 18.35
C ASP A 195 1.50 -7.13 16.88
N MET A 196 0.99 -8.28 16.45
CA MET A 196 0.45 -8.42 15.09
C MET A 196 -0.80 -7.58 14.88
N ALA A 197 -1.64 -7.41 15.90
CA ALA A 197 -2.77 -6.50 15.84
C ALA A 197 -2.31 -5.05 15.68
N LEU A 198 -1.32 -4.61 16.47
CA LEU A 198 -0.73 -3.28 16.39
C LEU A 198 -0.07 -3.03 15.02
N LEU A 199 0.72 -4.00 14.54
CA LEU A 199 1.41 -3.92 13.25
C LEU A 199 0.40 -3.84 12.10
N ARG A 200 -0.69 -4.63 12.11
CA ARG A 200 -1.75 -4.53 11.09
C ARG A 200 -2.57 -3.24 11.21
N ALA A 201 -2.90 -2.82 12.43
CA ALA A 201 -3.73 -1.66 12.67
C ALA A 201 -3.01 -0.36 12.26
N LEU A 202 -1.69 -0.30 12.42
CA LEU A 202 -0.91 0.92 12.26
C LEU A 202 -0.06 0.95 10.98
N LEU A 203 0.56 -0.17 10.60
CA LEU A 203 1.35 -0.29 9.37
C LEU A 203 0.57 -0.89 8.18
N GLY A 204 -0.63 -1.43 8.41
CA GLY A 204 -1.49 -1.95 7.34
C GLY A 204 -2.28 -0.86 6.59
N PRO A 205 -2.83 -1.20 5.41
CA PRO A 205 -3.57 -0.26 4.58
C PRO A 205 -4.90 0.15 5.24
N THR A 206 -5.19 1.46 5.22
CA THR A 206 -6.46 2.00 5.70
C THR A 206 -7.60 1.64 4.75
N ALA A 207 -8.84 1.64 5.24
CA ALA A 207 -10.02 1.39 4.39
C ALA A 207 -10.09 2.38 3.21
N SER A 208 -9.67 3.63 3.42
CA SER A 208 -9.61 4.67 2.40
C SER A 208 -8.56 4.39 1.33
N ALA A 209 -7.36 3.95 1.70
CA ALA A 209 -6.31 3.60 0.73
C ALA A 209 -6.71 2.41 -0.14
N ARG A 210 -7.36 1.39 0.46
CA ARG A 210 -7.93 0.27 -0.30
C ARG A 210 -9.00 0.74 -1.29
N ARG A 211 -9.85 1.68 -0.87
CA ARG A 211 -10.90 2.23 -1.73
C ARG A 211 -10.34 3.07 -2.87
N ILE A 212 -9.35 3.92 -2.62
CA ILE A 212 -8.69 4.73 -3.66
C ILE A 212 -8.04 3.81 -4.69
N ARG A 213 -7.25 2.83 -4.25
CA ARG A 213 -6.63 1.86 -5.15
C ARG A 213 -7.66 1.10 -5.99
N HIS A 214 -8.75 0.66 -5.36
CA HIS A 214 -9.84 0.00 -6.09
C HIS A 214 -10.52 0.93 -7.11
N LEU A 215 -10.71 2.22 -6.78
CA LEU A 215 -11.24 3.22 -7.70
C LEU A 215 -10.28 3.53 -8.84
N GLU A 216 -8.98 3.60 -8.57
CA GLU A 216 -7.93 3.78 -9.59
C GLU A 216 -7.91 2.60 -10.55
N GLU A 217 -7.90 1.36 -10.02
CA GLU A 217 -7.97 0.12 -10.82
C GLU A 217 -9.26 0.06 -11.66
N THR A 218 -10.40 0.49 -11.10
CA THR A 218 -11.68 0.54 -11.83
C THR A 218 -11.68 1.63 -12.90
N ARG A 219 -11.06 2.79 -12.63
CA ARG A 219 -10.96 3.91 -13.57
C ARG A 219 -10.07 3.54 -14.75
N THR A 220 -8.92 2.90 -14.52
CA THR A 220 -8.05 2.44 -15.61
C THR A 220 -8.81 1.47 -16.52
N TYR A 221 -9.52 0.52 -15.93
CA TYR A 221 -10.34 -0.43 -16.69
C TYR A 221 -11.44 0.28 -17.50
N ALA A 222 -12.18 1.21 -16.89
CA ALA A 222 -13.24 1.96 -17.58
C ALA A 222 -12.70 2.85 -18.70
N VAL A 223 -11.52 3.45 -18.53
CA VAL A 223 -10.85 4.24 -19.57
C VAL A 223 -10.40 3.35 -20.72
N GLU A 224 -9.79 2.20 -20.43
CA GLU A 224 -9.36 1.22 -21.45
C GLU A 224 -10.57 0.69 -22.24
N GLU A 225 -11.65 0.31 -21.56
CA GLU A 225 -12.90 -0.13 -22.20
C GLU A 225 -13.49 0.98 -23.10
N SER A 226 -13.51 2.23 -22.62
CA SER A 226 -14.00 3.35 -23.43
C SER A 226 -13.13 3.58 -24.67
N ALA A 227 -11.81 3.46 -24.56
CA ALA A 227 -10.88 3.64 -25.67
C ALA A 227 -10.99 2.51 -26.71
N GLU A 228 -11.23 1.27 -26.28
CA GLU A 228 -11.54 0.17 -27.20
C GLU A 228 -12.88 0.36 -27.91
N ARG A 229 -13.90 0.82 -27.20
CA ARG A 229 -15.23 1.07 -27.78
C ARG A 229 -15.19 2.17 -28.83
N LEU A 230 -14.48 3.28 -28.56
CA LEU A 230 -14.29 4.35 -29.54
C LEU A 230 -13.55 3.86 -30.79
N ARG A 231 -12.45 3.10 -30.64
CA ARG A 231 -11.71 2.53 -31.78
C ARG A 231 -12.57 1.60 -32.64
N ARG A 232 -13.51 0.87 -32.02
CA ARG A 232 -14.45 -0.01 -32.73
C ARG A 232 -15.47 0.79 -33.53
N ILE A 233 -16.09 1.80 -32.91
CA ILE A 233 -17.01 2.73 -33.59
C ILE A 233 -16.32 3.45 -34.75
N GLU A 234 -15.08 3.91 -34.55
CA GLU A 234 -14.28 4.55 -35.58
C GLU A 234 -14.05 3.60 -36.76
N ARG A 235 -13.61 2.36 -36.51
CA ARG A 235 -13.42 1.36 -37.57
C ARG A 235 -14.72 1.04 -38.30
N ASP A 236 -15.83 0.85 -37.57
CA ASP A 236 -17.13 0.56 -38.18
C ASP A 236 -17.64 1.73 -39.04
N LEU A 237 -17.37 2.96 -38.61
CA LEU A 237 -17.74 4.17 -39.35
C LEU A 237 -16.83 4.40 -40.56
N HIS A 238 -15.53 4.17 -40.41
CA HIS A 238 -14.56 4.30 -41.49
C HIS A 238 -14.76 3.21 -42.56
N ASP A 239 -14.82 1.94 -42.16
CA ASP A 239 -14.83 0.83 -43.11
C ASP A 239 -16.26 0.52 -43.59
N GLY A 240 -17.26 0.59 -42.71
CA GLY A 240 -18.62 0.20 -43.02
C GLY A 240 -19.44 1.30 -43.71
N ALA A 241 -19.39 2.53 -43.20
CA ALA A 241 -20.21 3.62 -43.73
C ALA A 241 -19.59 4.25 -45.00
N GLN A 242 -18.27 4.40 -45.07
CA GLN A 242 -17.64 4.98 -46.28
C GLN A 242 -17.83 4.08 -47.51
N VAL A 243 -17.61 2.76 -47.39
CA VAL A 243 -17.77 1.84 -48.54
C VAL A 243 -19.20 1.88 -49.08
N ARG A 244 -20.20 1.89 -48.19
CA ARG A 244 -21.61 1.99 -48.58
C ARG A 244 -21.94 3.32 -49.28
N LEU A 245 -21.45 4.45 -48.75
CA LEU A 245 -21.70 5.77 -49.33
C LEU A 245 -20.96 5.98 -50.65
N VAL A 246 -19.73 5.48 -50.80
CA VAL A 246 -18.99 5.51 -52.08
C VAL A 246 -19.73 4.69 -53.13
N THR A 247 -20.19 3.49 -52.79
CA THR A 247 -20.97 2.63 -53.70
C THR A 247 -22.26 3.33 -54.13
N LEU A 248 -22.98 3.95 -53.20
CA LEU A 248 -24.19 4.72 -53.50
C LEU A 248 -23.91 5.91 -54.44
N ALA A 249 -22.85 6.67 -54.17
CA ALA A 249 -22.44 7.78 -55.03
C ALA A 249 -22.06 7.30 -56.45
N MET A 250 -21.36 6.18 -56.57
CA MET A 250 -21.01 5.57 -57.87
C MET A 250 -22.27 5.12 -58.63
N HIS A 251 -23.21 4.45 -57.97
CA HIS A 251 -24.48 4.01 -58.59
C HIS A 251 -25.32 5.20 -59.06
N LEU A 252 -25.41 6.27 -58.27
CA LEU A 252 -26.09 7.51 -58.66
C LEU A 252 -25.39 8.23 -59.82
N GLY A 253 -24.05 8.17 -59.88
CA GLY A 253 -23.27 8.71 -60.99
C GLY A 253 -23.54 7.96 -62.30
N ALA A 254 -23.52 6.63 -62.26
CA ALA A 254 -23.85 5.81 -63.42
C ALA A 254 -25.32 5.97 -63.86
N ALA A 255 -26.24 6.13 -62.91
CA ALA A 255 -27.64 6.43 -63.22
C ALA A 255 -27.80 7.79 -63.91
N LYS A 256 -27.08 8.82 -63.44
CA LYS A 256 -27.04 10.15 -64.08
C LYS A 256 -26.50 10.08 -65.51
N GLU A 257 -25.42 9.35 -65.72
CA GLU A 257 -24.77 9.22 -67.04
C GLU A 257 -25.68 8.50 -68.04
N ARG A 258 -26.35 7.42 -67.63
CA ARG A 258 -27.38 6.75 -68.46
C ARG A 258 -28.60 7.62 -68.72
N LEU A 259 -28.97 8.49 -67.78
CA LEU A 259 -30.08 9.42 -67.98
C LEU A 259 -29.72 10.46 -69.06
N ALA A 260 -28.48 10.93 -69.10
CA ALA A 260 -28.01 11.89 -70.10
C ALA A 260 -27.98 11.35 -71.55
N GLU A 261 -27.97 10.02 -71.71
CA GLU A 261 -28.00 9.37 -73.04
C GLU A 261 -29.42 9.19 -73.61
N LEU A 262 -30.47 9.45 -72.82
CA LEU A 262 -31.87 9.29 -73.25
C LEU A 262 -32.37 10.55 -73.99
N PRO A 263 -33.09 10.41 -75.12
CA PRO A 263 -33.48 11.53 -75.98
C PRO A 263 -34.64 12.40 -75.45
N GLU A 264 -35.45 11.89 -74.52
CA GLU A 264 -36.47 12.64 -73.78
C GLU A 264 -36.41 12.25 -72.31
N VAL A 265 -35.95 13.16 -71.46
CA VAL A 265 -35.90 12.98 -70.01
C VAL A 265 -36.63 14.14 -69.35
N ASP A 266 -37.47 13.84 -68.37
CA ASP A 266 -38.10 14.85 -67.53
C ASP A 266 -37.01 15.62 -66.75
N PRO A 267 -36.85 16.93 -66.97
CA PRO A 267 -35.83 17.74 -66.31
C PRO A 267 -35.95 17.70 -64.77
N ALA A 268 -37.14 17.42 -64.22
CA ALA A 268 -37.31 17.23 -62.79
C ALA A 268 -36.60 15.97 -62.26
N LEU A 269 -36.61 14.87 -63.03
CA LEU A 269 -35.97 13.61 -62.67
C LEU A 269 -34.43 13.71 -62.75
N GLU A 270 -33.92 14.39 -63.78
CA GLU A 270 -32.48 14.66 -63.92
C GLU A 270 -31.96 15.52 -62.76
N GLY A 271 -32.72 16.57 -62.40
CA GLY A 271 -32.42 17.41 -61.24
C GLY A 271 -32.41 16.63 -59.91
N LEU A 272 -33.38 15.73 -59.71
CA LEU A 272 -33.47 14.86 -58.53
C LEU A 272 -32.26 13.92 -58.41
N ILE A 273 -31.88 13.23 -59.48
CA ILE A 273 -30.73 12.30 -59.46
C ILE A 273 -29.41 13.06 -59.30
N SER A 274 -29.25 14.19 -59.97
CA SER A 274 -28.06 15.02 -59.82
C SER A 274 -27.95 15.62 -58.41
N GLY A 275 -29.07 16.03 -57.80
CA GLY A 275 -29.13 16.48 -56.41
C GLY A 275 -28.82 15.35 -55.42
N ALA A 276 -29.37 14.14 -55.62
CA ALA A 276 -29.08 12.98 -54.79
C ALA A 276 -27.59 12.56 -54.87
N HIS A 277 -26.99 12.63 -56.06
CA HIS A 277 -25.57 12.34 -56.25
C HIS A 277 -24.68 13.37 -55.52
N GLN A 278 -25.04 14.65 -55.59
CA GLN A 278 -24.31 15.70 -54.88
C GLN A 278 -24.44 15.55 -53.36
N ASN A 279 -25.65 15.29 -52.84
CA ASN A 279 -25.87 15.03 -51.42
C ASN A 279 -25.07 13.82 -50.91
N ALA A 280 -24.94 12.76 -51.72
CA ALA A 280 -24.12 11.60 -51.35
C ALA A 280 -22.61 11.93 -51.28
N LYS A 281 -22.12 12.81 -52.18
CA LYS A 281 -20.74 13.32 -52.14
C LYS A 281 -20.50 14.20 -50.92
N ASP A 282 -21.43 15.09 -50.60
CA ASP A 282 -21.31 15.99 -49.47
C ASP A 282 -21.32 15.20 -48.14
N ALA A 283 -22.20 14.19 -48.03
CA ALA A 283 -22.21 13.27 -46.88
C ALA A 283 -20.90 12.48 -46.70
N LEU A 284 -20.22 12.10 -47.78
CA LEU A 284 -18.88 11.47 -47.73
C LEU A 284 -17.81 12.44 -47.20
N VAL A 285 -17.87 13.69 -47.64
CA VAL A 285 -16.94 14.74 -47.16
C VAL A 285 -17.17 15.01 -45.68
N GLU A 286 -18.43 15.10 -45.25
CA GLU A 286 -18.82 15.34 -43.86
C GLU A 286 -18.40 14.16 -42.97
N LEU A 287 -18.67 12.92 -43.38
CA LEU A 287 -18.23 11.71 -42.67
C LEU A 287 -16.70 11.66 -42.51
N ARG A 288 -15.96 11.99 -43.57
CA ARG A 288 -14.49 12.05 -43.55
C ARG A 288 -13.97 13.15 -42.62
N SER A 289 -14.70 14.26 -42.52
CA SER A 289 -14.36 15.35 -41.59
C SER A 289 -14.62 14.97 -40.14
N LEU A 290 -15.74 14.27 -39.87
CA LEU A 290 -16.11 13.75 -38.55
C LEU A 290 -15.12 12.70 -38.04
N VAL A 291 -14.73 11.75 -38.90
CA VAL A 291 -13.74 10.72 -38.56
C VAL A 291 -12.38 11.35 -38.23
N ARG A 292 -11.95 12.37 -38.99
CA ARG A 292 -10.72 13.12 -38.71
C ARG A 292 -10.79 14.00 -37.46
N GLY A 293 -11.99 14.41 -37.03
CA GLY A 293 -12.19 15.22 -35.82
C GLY A 293 -12.23 14.42 -34.52
N ILE A 294 -12.55 13.13 -34.58
CA ILE A 294 -12.67 12.25 -33.39
C ILE A 294 -11.30 11.71 -32.94
N HIS A 295 -10.31 11.65 -33.84
CA HIS A 295 -8.96 11.19 -33.53
C HIS A 295 -7.97 12.34 -33.74
N PRO A 296 -7.45 13.02 -32.69
CA PRO A 296 -6.22 13.76 -32.85
C PRO A 296 -5.10 12.70 -32.92
N PRO A 297 -4.41 12.52 -34.07
CA PRO A 297 -3.32 11.54 -34.26
C PRO A 297 -2.03 11.95 -33.51
N ILE A 298 -2.20 12.60 -32.37
CA ILE A 298 -1.18 13.43 -31.74
C ILE A 298 -0.91 12.99 -30.30
N LEU A 299 -1.81 12.20 -29.71
CA LEU A 299 -1.50 11.56 -28.43
C LEU A 299 -0.29 10.61 -28.55
N ASP A 300 -0.13 9.94 -29.70
CA ASP A 300 1.01 9.05 -30.00
C ASP A 300 2.30 9.81 -30.31
N SER A 301 2.21 11.10 -30.63
CA SER A 301 3.33 12.00 -30.96
C SER A 301 3.93 12.69 -29.73
N GLY A 302 3.38 12.44 -28.54
CA GLY A 302 3.80 13.03 -27.27
C GLY A 302 2.90 14.16 -26.76
N LEU A 303 2.85 14.31 -25.44
CA LEU A 303 1.98 15.26 -24.72
C LEU A 303 2.12 16.71 -25.20
N GLU A 304 3.32 17.11 -25.62
CA GLU A 304 3.61 18.45 -26.13
C GLU A 304 2.95 18.73 -27.48
N ALA A 305 2.97 17.75 -28.39
CA ALA A 305 2.27 17.84 -29.66
C ALA A 305 0.74 17.89 -29.45
N ALA A 306 0.24 17.12 -28.47
CA ALA A 306 -1.19 17.05 -28.16
C ALA A 306 -1.73 18.37 -27.62
N LEU A 307 -0.95 19.04 -26.77
CA LEU A 307 -1.33 20.32 -26.20
C LEU A 307 -1.23 21.46 -27.21
N THR A 308 -0.25 21.44 -28.12
CA THR A 308 -0.09 22.49 -29.16
C THR A 308 -1.19 22.44 -30.22
N THR A 309 -1.68 21.26 -30.58
CA THR A 309 -2.82 21.13 -31.52
C THR A 309 -4.17 21.40 -30.89
N LEU A 310 -4.36 21.04 -29.61
CA LEU A 310 -5.51 21.52 -28.84
C LEU A 310 -5.50 23.06 -28.72
N ALA A 311 -4.33 23.69 -28.71
CA ALA A 311 -4.17 25.15 -28.76
C ALA A 311 -4.51 25.77 -30.10
N ALA A 312 -4.17 25.11 -31.19
CA ALA A 312 -4.53 25.57 -32.53
C ALA A 312 -6.06 25.51 -32.78
N CYS A 313 -6.78 24.60 -32.11
CA CYS A 313 -8.22 24.42 -32.27
C CYS A 313 -9.08 25.13 -31.20
N GLY A 314 -8.47 25.67 -30.14
CA GLY A 314 -9.20 26.34 -29.05
C GLY A 314 -9.55 27.79 -29.38
N SER A 315 -10.83 28.14 -29.35
CA SER A 315 -11.33 29.51 -29.59
C SER A 315 -11.19 30.46 -28.39
N VAL A 316 -10.50 30.03 -27.33
CA VAL A 316 -10.29 30.80 -26.11
C VAL A 316 -8.82 31.19 -26.04
N PRO A 317 -8.46 32.48 -25.85
CA PRO A 317 -7.06 32.89 -25.77
C PRO A 317 -6.41 32.36 -24.49
N TYR A 318 -5.30 31.64 -24.63
CA TYR A 318 -4.47 31.20 -23.50
C TYR A 318 -2.98 31.27 -23.82
N ALA A 319 -2.16 31.46 -22.79
CA ALA A 319 -0.70 31.55 -22.90
C ALA A 319 -0.05 30.24 -22.45
N PHE A 320 0.70 29.59 -23.36
CA PHE A 320 1.53 28.44 -23.03
C PHE A 320 2.89 28.91 -22.51
N GLY A 321 3.21 28.59 -21.26
CA GLY A 321 4.55 28.78 -20.70
C GLY A 321 5.31 27.45 -20.71
N SER A 322 6.09 27.17 -21.75
CA SER A 322 7.04 26.05 -21.72
C SER A 322 8.25 26.43 -20.85
N PRO A 323 8.65 25.65 -19.84
CA PRO A 323 9.94 25.83 -19.18
C PRO A 323 11.04 25.56 -20.21
N CYS A 324 11.84 26.58 -20.49
CA CYS A 324 12.97 26.50 -21.42
C CYS A 324 13.91 25.33 -21.04
N PRO A 325 14.30 24.45 -21.98
CA PRO A 325 15.33 23.45 -21.71
C PRO A 325 16.67 24.17 -21.57
N SER A 326 17.21 24.21 -20.35
CA SER A 326 18.55 24.70 -20.09
C SER A 326 19.57 23.86 -20.86
N GLY A 327 20.26 24.49 -21.82
CA GLY A 327 21.32 23.87 -22.62
C GLY A 327 22.52 23.40 -21.78
N PRO A 328 23.41 22.58 -22.38
CA PRO A 328 24.50 21.91 -21.68
C PRO A 328 25.56 22.91 -21.24
N ARG A 329 25.88 22.92 -19.94
CA ARG A 329 27.07 23.60 -19.42
C ARG A 329 28.30 22.74 -19.73
N ARG A 330 29.32 23.40 -20.28
CA ARG A 330 30.72 22.94 -20.30
C ARG A 330 31.23 22.65 -18.89
#